data_AF-X1CV40-F1
#
_entry.id   AF-X1CV40-F1
#
_cell.length_a   1.000
_cell.length_b   1.000
_cell.length_c   1.000
_cell.angle_alpha   90.00
_cell.angle_beta   90.00
_cell.angle_gamma   90.00
#
_symmetry.space_group_name_H-M   'P 1'
#
loop_
_entity.id
_entity.type
_entity.pdbx_description
1 polymer ?
#
loop_
_entity_poly.entity_id
_entity_poly.type
_entity_poly.pdbx_seq_one_letter_code
_entity_poly.pdbx_strand_id
1 'polypeptide(L)'
;MDRITQKDLECLRDQINIATDSPMAAYTKTDKPPYTGNVDHYRLDYAYGGVKLVRVCSTGGGIDTISTGGFGTKRELYNWMTAFLAGMIA
;
A
#
# COMPACT_ATOMS: atom_id res chain seq x y z
N MET A 1 7.61 -23.54 7.13
CA MET A 1 7.29 -22.10 7.28
C MET A 1 6.74 -21.62 5.96
N ASP A 2 5.48 -21.19 5.94
CA ASP A 2 4.77 -20.93 4.69
C ASP A 2 5.29 -19.67 3.99
N ARG A 3 5.34 -19.73 2.66
CA ARG A 3 5.84 -18.64 1.80
C ARG A 3 4.76 -17.57 1.68
N ILE A 4 5.09 -16.35 2.11
CA ILE A 4 4.22 -15.18 1.88
C ILE A 4 4.22 -14.84 0.39
N THR A 5 3.02 -14.83 -0.19
CA THR A 5 2.79 -14.52 -1.59
C THR A 5 2.52 -13.03 -1.80
N GLN A 6 2.49 -12.61 -3.06
CA GLN A 6 2.07 -11.25 -3.40
C GLN A 6 0.60 -11.02 -3.05
N LYS A 7 -0.26 -12.03 -3.25
CA LYS A 7 -1.69 -11.91 -2.97
C LYS A 7 -1.97 -11.67 -1.48
N ASP A 8 -1.14 -12.23 -0.60
CA ASP A 8 -1.27 -12.01 0.84
C ASP A 8 -1.04 -10.53 1.21
N LEU A 9 -0.03 -9.90 0.58
CA LEU A 9 0.24 -8.48 0.76
C LEU A 9 -0.85 -7.60 0.16
N GLU A 10 -1.37 -7.96 -1.01
CA GLU A 10 -2.47 -7.23 -1.66
C GLU A 10 -3.75 -7.30 -0.82
N CYS A 11 -4.06 -8.46 -0.24
CA CYS A 11 -5.18 -8.64 0.68
C CYS A 11 -5.04 -7.77 1.92
N LEU A 12 -3.86 -7.71 2.54
CA LEU A 12 -3.63 -6.82 3.69
C LEU A 12 -3.71 -5.34 3.32
N ARG A 13 -3.17 -4.94 2.15
CA ARG A 13 -3.32 -3.56 1.64
C ARG A 13 -4.79 -3.20 1.51
N ASP A 14 -5.60 -4.10 0.96
CA ASP A 14 -7.04 -3.87 0.79
C ASP A 14 -7.76 -3.74 2.11
N GLN A 15 -7.42 -4.58 3.09
CA GLN A 15 -7.94 -4.44 4.45
C GLN A 15 -7.55 -3.11 5.09
N ILE A 16 -6.31 -2.64 4.90
CA ILE A 16 -5.87 -1.33 5.38
C ILE A 16 -6.69 -0.22 4.71
N ASN A 17 -6.83 -0.25 3.37
CA ASN A 17 -7.64 0.74 2.66
C ASN A 17 -9.09 0.78 3.15
N ILE A 18 -9.70 -0.39 3.39
CA ILE A 18 -11.06 -0.49 3.94
C ILE A 18 -11.10 0.09 5.36
N ALA A 19 -10.14 -0.27 6.22
CA ALA A 19 -10.08 0.21 7.60
C ALA A 19 -9.86 1.73 7.70
N THR A 20 -9.21 2.35 6.71
CA THR A 20 -8.99 3.80 6.65
C THR A 20 -10.01 4.56 5.81
N ASP A 21 -11.07 3.92 5.34
CA ASP A 21 -12.02 4.49 4.36
C ASP A 21 -11.30 5.15 3.16
N SER A 22 -10.19 4.54 2.74
CA SER A 22 -9.34 5.04 1.66
C SER A 22 -9.75 4.43 0.32
N PRO A 23 -9.48 5.13 -0.81
CA PRO A 23 -9.83 4.64 -2.13
C PRO A 23 -9.18 3.28 -2.41
N MET A 24 -9.88 2.38 -3.10
CA MET A 24 -9.34 1.06 -3.46
C MET A 24 -8.42 1.07 -4.69
N ALA A 25 -8.54 2.10 -5.54
CA ALA A 25 -7.72 2.28 -6.72
C ALA A 25 -6.72 3.42 -6.51
N ALA A 26 -5.48 3.26 -6.97
CA ALA A 26 -4.45 4.29 -6.87
C ALA A 26 -4.67 5.50 -7.81
N TYR A 27 -5.31 5.28 -8.95
CA TYR A 27 -5.53 6.31 -9.96
C TYR A 27 -6.91 6.17 -10.58
N THR A 28 -7.52 7.31 -10.87
CA THR A 28 -8.72 7.40 -11.69
C THR A 28 -8.32 7.77 -13.11
N LYS A 29 -8.69 6.92 -14.07
CA LYS A 29 -8.45 7.19 -15.49
C LYS A 29 -9.47 8.21 -15.98
N THR A 30 -8.99 9.39 -16.35
CA THR A 30 -9.75 10.41 -17.09
C THR A 30 -9.60 10.18 -18.60
N ASP A 31 -10.57 10.63 -19.39
CA ASP A 31 -10.58 10.45 -20.87
C ASP A 31 -9.36 11.06 -21.57
N LYS A 32 -8.65 11.98 -20.89
CA LYS A 32 -7.41 12.60 -21.34
C LYS A 32 -6.40 12.64 -20.20
N PRO A 33 -5.09 12.41 -20.47
CA PRO A 33 -4.04 12.55 -19.47
C PRO A 33 -3.95 14.00 -18.94
N PRO A 34 -3.45 14.21 -17.71
CA PRO A 34 -2.89 13.20 -16.80
C PRO A 34 -3.96 12.43 -16.01
N TYR A 35 -3.66 11.17 -15.66
CA TYR A 35 -4.47 10.42 -14.68
C TYR A 35 -4.41 11.08 -13.32
N THR A 36 -5.54 11.09 -12.61
CA THR A 36 -5.61 11.69 -11.28
C THR A 36 -5.30 10.63 -10.22
N GLY A 37 -4.25 10.87 -9.43
CA GLY A 37 -3.93 10.05 -8.26
C GLY A 37 -5.02 10.18 -7.20
N ASN A 38 -5.52 9.04 -6.72
CA ASN A 38 -6.48 9.00 -5.64
C ASN A 38 -5.72 9.15 -4.33
N VAL A 39 -5.79 10.36 -3.76
CA VAL A 39 -5.15 10.70 -2.48
C VAL A 39 -5.64 9.74 -1.40
N ASP A 40 -4.77 9.44 -0.45
CA ASP A 40 -4.97 8.54 0.68
C ASP A 40 -4.96 7.04 0.38
N HIS A 41 -4.98 6.62 -0.89
CA HIS A 41 -4.83 5.21 -1.25
C HIS A 41 -3.49 4.62 -0.80
N TYR A 42 -3.55 3.49 -0.09
CA TYR A 42 -2.40 2.68 0.25
C TYR A 42 -2.04 1.74 -0.90
N ARG A 43 -0.78 1.77 -1.33
CA ARG A 43 -0.23 1.01 -2.44
C ARG A 43 1.02 0.25 -2.01
N LEU A 44 1.24 -0.90 -2.66
CA LEU A 44 2.51 -1.64 -2.59
C LEU A 44 3.46 -1.11 -3.66
N ASP A 45 4.66 -0.73 -3.24
CA ASP A 45 5.74 -0.31 -4.11
C ASP A 45 6.86 -1.36 -4.11
N TYR A 46 7.38 -1.66 -5.30
CA TYR A 46 8.33 -2.76 -5.53
C TYR A 46 9.58 -2.24 -6.23
N ALA A 47 10.75 -2.50 -5.65
CA ALA A 47 12.03 -2.23 -6.27
C ALA A 47 13.11 -3.16 -5.71
N TYR A 48 14.13 -3.46 -6.51
CA TYR A 48 15.30 -4.24 -6.10
C TYR A 48 14.97 -5.62 -5.46
N GLY A 49 13.83 -6.21 -5.84
CA GLY A 49 13.33 -7.46 -5.28
C GLY A 49 12.64 -7.34 -3.91
N GLY A 50 12.61 -6.15 -3.32
CA GLY A 50 11.90 -5.84 -2.09
C GLY A 50 10.54 -5.16 -2.34
N VAL A 51 9.80 -4.98 -1.25
CA VAL A 51 8.47 -4.37 -1.24
C VAL A 51 8.31 -3.45 -0.02
N LYS A 52 7.53 -2.38 -0.19
CA LYS A 52 7.16 -1.45 0.88
C LYS A 52 5.72 -0.98 0.74
N LEU A 53 5.15 -0.47 1.83
CA LEU A 53 3.83 0.17 1.84
C LEU A 53 3.99 1.69 1.71
N VAL A 54 3.31 2.27 0.73
CA VAL A 54 3.28 3.72 0.50
C VAL A 54 1.84 4.22 0.47
N ARG A 55 1.64 5.50 0.73
CA ARG A 55 0.33 6.16 0.64
C ARG A 55 0.41 7.30 -0.37
N VAL A 56 -0.58 7.40 -1.25
CA VAL A 56 -0.67 8.50 -2.22
C VAL A 56 -1.00 9.79 -1.47
N CYS A 57 -0.16 10.82 -1.61
CA CYS A 57 -0.32 12.09 -0.90
C CYS A 57 -0.66 13.27 -1.83
N SER A 58 -0.67 13.07 -3.15
CA SER A 58 -1.10 14.10 -4.11
C SER A 58 -1.73 13.53 -5.37
N THR A 59 -2.56 14.34 -6.01
CA THR A 59 -3.22 14.01 -7.29
C THR A 59 -2.22 13.86 -8.45
N GLY A 60 -1.03 14.47 -8.34
CA GLY A 60 0.06 14.33 -9.30
C GLY A 60 0.91 13.06 -9.15
N GLY A 61 0.59 12.19 -8.18
CA GLY A 61 1.29 10.92 -7.97
C GLY A 61 2.40 10.93 -6.93
N GLY A 62 2.49 11.98 -6.10
CA GLY A 62 3.35 11.97 -4.91
C GLY A 62 2.93 10.87 -3.93
N ILE A 63 3.93 10.25 -3.29
CA ILE A 63 3.75 9.15 -2.34
C ILE A 63 4.54 9.43 -1.06
N ASP A 64 4.02 8.97 0.07
CA ASP A 64 4.70 8.93 1.35
C ASP A 64 4.97 7.47 1.77
N THR A 65 6.10 7.20 2.42
CA THR A 65 6.46 5.85 2.85
C THR A 65 5.91 5.59 4.25
N ILE A 66 5.01 4.61 4.36
CA ILE A 66 4.31 4.29 5.60
C ILE A 66 5.00 3.17 6.39
N SER A 67 5.59 2.19 5.70
CA SER A 67 6.36 1.12 6.33
C SER A 67 7.73 1.62 6.80
N THR A 68 8.66 0.71 7.12
CA THR A 68 9.98 0.94 7.76
C THR A 68 11.03 1.72 6.93
N GLY A 69 10.61 2.64 6.06
CA GLY A 69 11.47 3.57 5.32
C GLY A 69 12.10 3.01 4.02
N GLY A 70 12.28 1.69 3.91
CA GLY A 70 12.93 1.05 2.76
C GLY A 70 12.17 -0.13 2.14
N PHE A 71 12.73 -0.70 1.07
CA PHE A 71 12.24 -1.95 0.46
C PHE A 71 12.71 -3.15 1.28
N GLY A 72 11.79 -3.85 1.92
CA GLY A 72 12.06 -5.05 2.71
C GLY A 72 11.60 -6.33 2.02
N THR A 73 11.76 -7.46 2.71
CA THR A 73 11.20 -8.73 2.25
C THR A 73 9.67 -8.75 2.39
N LYS A 74 8.99 -9.58 1.59
CA LYS A 74 7.53 -9.77 1.71
C LYS A 74 7.10 -10.22 3.11
N ARG A 75 7.92 -11.02 3.79
CA ARG A 75 7.62 -11.51 5.15
C ARG A 75 7.70 -10.38 6.18
N GLU A 76 8.74 -9.55 6.11
CA GLU A 76 8.86 -8.38 6.99
C GLU A 76 7.70 -7.42 6.80
N LEU A 77 7.38 -7.11 5.53
CA LEU A 77 6.26 -6.23 5.23
C LEU A 77 4.93 -6.81 5.70
N TYR A 78 4.68 -8.11 5.49
CA TYR A 78 3.45 -8.78 5.94
C TYR A 78 3.26 -8.69 7.46
N ASN A 79 4.31 -8.99 8.23
CA ASN A 79 4.27 -8.89 9.68
C ASN A 79 4.02 -7.44 10.12
N TRP A 80 4.69 -6.49 9.48
CA TRP A 80 4.52 -5.07 9.77
C TRP A 80 3.09 -4.59 9.47
N MET A 81 2.56 -4.91 8.29
CA MET A 81 1.19 -4.53 7.87
C MET A 81 0.14 -5.15 8.79
N THR A 82 0.36 -6.38 9.25
CA THR A 82 -0.54 -7.05 10.20
C THR A 82 -0.55 -6.33 11.55
N ALA A 83 0.62 -5.97 12.08
CA ALA A 83 0.72 -5.20 13.32
C ALA A 83 0.13 -3.79 13.17
N PHE A 84 0.35 -3.15 12.02
CA PHE A 84 -0.21 -1.85 11.69
C PHE A 84 -1.75 -1.90 11.69
N LEU A 85 -2.34 -2.85 10.96
CA LEU A 85 -3.80 -3.03 10.92
C LEU A 85 -4.38 -3.38 12.29
N ALA A 86 -3.71 -4.25 13.07
CA ALA A 86 -4.15 -4.59 14.41
C ALA A 86 -4.17 -3.38 15.35
N GLY A 87 -3.19 -2.48 15.26
CA GLY A 87 -3.14 -1.24 16.04
C GLY A 87 -4.21 -0.22 15.67
N MET A 88 -4.86 -0.36 14.51
CA MET A 88 -5.95 0.52 14.06
C MET A 88 -7.34 0.07 14.52
N ILE A 89 -7.52 -1.24 14.72
CA ILE A 89 -8.81 -1.85 15.08
C ILE A 89 -8.92 -2.05 16.60
N ALA A 90 -7.82 -1.87 17.34
CA ALA A 90 -7.75 -1.94 18.80
C ALA A 90 -8.31 -0.69 19.48
#